data_AF-A0A975FYM4-F1
#
_entry.id   AF-A0A975FYM4-F1
#
_cell.length_a   1.000
_cell.length_b   1.000
_cell.length_c   1.000
_cell.angle_alpha   90.00
_cell.angle_beta   90.00
_cell.angle_gamma   90.00
#
_symmetry.space_group_name_H-M   'P 1'
#
loop_
_entity.id
_entity.type
_entity.pdbx_description
1 polymer ?
#
loop_
_entity_poly.entity_id
_entity_poly.type
_entity_poly.pdbx_seq_one_letter_code
_entity_poly.pdbx_strand_id
1 'polypeptide(L)'
;MSADADPARVLGTVEAECLRPTTGDEAYLVEVGRAAFRTPLLLGGQAARAGIACDSCHQGGRRNPDFAFPGLSGAPGTADVTTALFSSHRDDGIDNPIPIPDLGGPKVRLRIPQDPASLQHFIHGQVTEEFNGAEPPPAVLQGLAAYVRALDPGACPADERRALLAGDYAADAARAVRAAMAALEHKDAITAALMLEAARSRLGLIYERYDQPEAGPARAFLKSADADLAAALERVRHGDGGASQALAAWLVRLGPRMKLVTAEEAGSLFAPARLRR
;
A
#
# COMPACT_ATOMS: atom_id res chain seq x y z
N MET A 1 0.24 19.25 -10.97
CA MET A 1 -0.86 19.48 -10.02
C MET A 1 -1.77 20.54 -10.61
N SER A 2 -3.10 20.35 -10.58
CA SER A 2 -4.02 21.45 -10.87
C SER A 2 -3.70 22.63 -9.94
N ALA A 3 -3.82 23.86 -10.43
CA ALA A 3 -3.54 25.08 -9.67
C ALA A 3 -4.39 25.20 -8.38
N ASP A 4 -5.44 24.38 -8.22
CA ASP A 4 -6.41 24.42 -7.11
C ASP A 4 -6.24 23.31 -6.04
N ALA A 5 -5.26 22.40 -6.15
CA ALA A 5 -5.11 21.31 -5.19
C ALA A 5 -4.32 21.74 -3.94
N ASP A 6 -4.96 21.75 -2.75
CA ASP A 6 -4.28 22.01 -1.46
C ASP A 6 -3.28 20.88 -1.13
N PRO A 7 -1.95 21.10 -1.23
CA PRO A 7 -0.98 20.03 -1.03
C PRO A 7 -1.02 19.48 0.40
N ALA A 8 -1.39 20.28 1.40
CA ALA A 8 -1.53 19.82 2.78
C ALA A 8 -2.68 18.82 2.92
N ARG A 9 -3.77 19.02 2.19
CA ARG A 9 -4.87 18.07 2.10
C ARG A 9 -4.42 16.82 1.34
N VAL A 10 -3.91 16.97 0.12
CA VAL A 10 -3.60 15.82 -0.77
C VAL A 10 -2.49 14.93 -0.20
N LEU A 11 -1.41 15.54 0.30
CA LEU A 11 -0.23 14.80 0.74
C LEU A 11 -0.21 14.57 2.25
N GLY A 12 -0.93 15.36 3.04
CA GLY A 12 -0.88 15.34 4.51
C GLY A 12 -2.06 14.64 5.18
N THR A 13 -2.97 14.03 4.41
CA THR A 13 -4.13 13.31 4.97
C THR A 13 -4.28 11.91 4.42
N VAL A 14 -4.98 11.06 5.18
CA VAL A 14 -5.42 9.73 4.75
C VAL A 14 -6.91 9.54 5.00
N GLU A 15 -7.55 8.83 4.08
CA GLU A 15 -8.87 8.23 4.30
C GLU A 15 -8.78 7.10 5.33
N ALA A 16 -9.85 6.95 6.12
CA ALA A 16 -10.01 5.86 7.04
C ALA A 16 -10.22 4.53 6.29
N GLU A 17 -9.48 3.52 6.74
CA GLU A 17 -9.67 2.16 6.30
C GLU A 17 -10.79 1.51 7.11
N CYS A 18 -11.88 1.13 6.43
CA CYS A 18 -13.07 0.57 7.05
C CYS A 18 -13.09 -0.95 6.89
N LEU A 19 -12.35 -1.65 7.75
CA LEU A 19 -12.28 -3.11 7.74
C LEU A 19 -13.16 -3.69 8.85
N ARG A 20 -14.03 -4.64 8.49
CA ARG A 20 -14.70 -5.45 9.50
C ARG A 20 -13.70 -6.34 10.24
N PRO A 21 -13.98 -6.72 11.50
CA PRO A 21 -13.17 -7.71 12.21
C PRO A 21 -13.11 -9.06 11.46
N THR A 22 -11.93 -9.67 11.47
CA THR A 22 -11.67 -11.00 10.89
C THR A 22 -10.82 -11.83 11.84
N THR A 23 -10.88 -13.15 11.75
CA THR A 23 -10.14 -14.07 12.62
C THR A 23 -9.54 -15.25 11.84
N GLY A 24 -8.58 -15.95 12.44
CA GLY A 24 -7.95 -17.14 11.85
C GLY A 24 -7.34 -16.88 10.47
N ASP A 25 -7.52 -17.83 9.55
CA ASP A 25 -6.97 -17.79 8.20
C ASP A 25 -7.48 -16.59 7.38
N GLU A 26 -8.72 -16.14 7.63
CA GLU A 26 -9.26 -14.94 6.99
C GLU A 26 -8.46 -13.71 7.40
N ALA A 27 -8.12 -13.57 8.69
CA ALA A 27 -7.31 -12.46 9.16
C ALA A 27 -5.91 -12.45 8.50
N TYR A 28 -5.28 -13.63 8.38
CA TYR A 28 -4.01 -13.75 7.66
C TYR A 28 -4.12 -13.28 6.21
N LEU A 29 -5.10 -13.79 5.45
CA LEU A 29 -5.30 -13.40 4.06
C LEU A 29 -5.62 -11.92 3.91
N VAL A 30 -6.43 -11.35 4.80
CA VAL A 30 -6.71 -9.91 4.82
C VAL A 30 -5.45 -9.10 5.04
N GLU A 31 -4.55 -9.49 5.95
CA GLU A 31 -3.27 -8.80 6.15
C GLU A 31 -2.35 -8.89 4.92
N VAL A 32 -2.26 -10.08 4.30
CA VAL A 32 -1.49 -10.28 3.06
C VAL A 32 -2.02 -9.39 1.94
N GLY A 33 -3.34 -9.43 1.71
CA GLY A 33 -4.01 -8.61 0.71
C GLY A 33 -3.83 -7.13 0.96
N ARG A 34 -3.98 -6.72 2.22
CA ARG A 34 -3.83 -5.34 2.64
C ARG A 34 -2.43 -4.78 2.36
N ALA A 35 -1.39 -5.57 2.63
CA ALA A 35 -0.01 -5.19 2.37
C ALA A 35 0.29 -5.18 0.86
N ALA A 36 -0.19 -6.17 0.11
CA ALA A 36 -0.06 -6.22 -1.35
C ALA A 36 -0.78 -5.07 -2.06
N PHE A 37 -1.97 -4.68 -1.58
CA PHE A 37 -2.75 -3.56 -2.10
C PHE A 37 -2.00 -2.22 -1.99
N ARG A 38 -1.05 -2.16 -1.06
CA ARG A 38 -0.32 -0.98 -0.60
C ARG A 38 1.09 -0.89 -1.15
N THR A 39 1.55 -1.87 -1.92
CA THR A 39 2.90 -1.88 -2.48
C THR A 39 2.86 -1.66 -3.99
N PRO A 40 3.69 -0.78 -4.55
CA PRO A 40 3.77 -0.60 -6.00
C PRO A 40 4.35 -1.84 -6.70
N LEU A 41 5.02 -2.72 -5.95
CA LEU A 41 5.70 -3.91 -6.47
C LEU A 41 4.75 -5.05 -6.88
N LEU A 42 3.46 -4.95 -6.54
CA LEU A 42 2.44 -5.84 -7.09
C LEU A 42 2.16 -5.49 -8.56
N LEU A 43 2.20 -4.20 -8.89
CA LEU A 43 1.99 -3.71 -10.25
C LEU A 43 3.32 -3.79 -11.03
N GLY A 44 3.26 -3.65 -12.34
CA GLY A 44 4.43 -3.66 -13.20
C GLY A 44 4.58 -2.38 -14.01
N GLY A 45 5.42 -2.48 -15.05
CA GLY A 45 5.59 -1.44 -16.05
C GLY A 45 5.89 -0.05 -15.49
N GLN A 46 5.19 0.97 -16.02
CA GLN A 46 5.33 2.36 -15.59
C GLN A 46 4.61 2.64 -14.27
N ALA A 47 3.55 1.90 -13.93
CA ALA A 47 2.82 2.10 -12.69
C ALA A 47 3.73 1.86 -11.48
N ALA A 48 4.44 0.73 -11.45
CA ALA A 48 5.40 0.44 -10.39
C ALA A 48 6.54 1.47 -10.32
N ARG A 49 7.08 1.90 -11.47
CA ARG A 49 8.14 2.91 -11.55
C ARG A 49 7.70 4.28 -11.07
N ALA A 50 6.41 4.61 -11.25
CA ALA A 50 5.80 5.83 -10.75
C ALA A 50 5.36 5.73 -9.28
N GLY A 51 5.61 4.61 -8.61
CA GLY A 51 5.21 4.39 -7.22
C GLY A 51 3.70 4.20 -7.03
N ILE A 52 2.96 3.87 -8.10
CA ILE A 52 1.53 3.61 -8.05
C ILE A 52 1.27 2.22 -7.48
N ALA A 53 0.34 2.16 -6.53
CA ALA A 53 -0.23 0.93 -5.98
C ALA A 53 -1.77 1.00 -6.08
N CYS A 54 -2.48 -0.09 -5.77
CA CYS A 54 -3.95 -0.06 -5.70
C CYS A 54 -4.44 1.03 -4.73
N ASP A 55 -3.75 1.20 -3.60
CA ASP A 55 -3.99 2.24 -2.58
C ASP A 55 -3.79 3.68 -3.08
N SER A 56 -3.07 3.90 -4.19
CA SER A 56 -2.93 5.24 -4.78
C SER A 56 -4.25 5.76 -5.33
N CYS A 57 -5.00 4.91 -6.04
CA CYS A 57 -6.34 5.21 -6.53
C CYS A 57 -7.39 4.97 -5.45
N HIS A 58 -7.20 3.94 -4.63
CA HIS A 58 -8.17 3.47 -3.66
C HIS A 58 -7.67 3.61 -2.22
N GLN A 59 -7.43 4.83 -1.73
CA GLN A 59 -6.84 5.07 -0.40
C GLN A 59 -7.63 4.38 0.72
N GLY A 60 -7.00 3.43 1.42
CA GLY A 60 -7.67 2.65 2.47
C GLY A 60 -8.83 1.78 1.94
N GLY A 61 -8.85 1.47 0.65
CA GLY A 61 -9.97 0.82 -0.04
C GLY A 61 -11.11 1.75 -0.44
N ARG A 62 -11.00 3.05 -0.14
CA ARG A 62 -11.99 4.09 -0.48
C ARG A 62 -11.57 4.80 -1.76
N ARG A 63 -12.48 5.55 -2.40
CA ARG A 63 -12.06 6.39 -3.54
C ARG A 63 -11.04 7.43 -3.09
N ASN A 64 -10.00 7.71 -3.89
CA ASN A 64 -9.14 8.86 -3.69
C ASN A 64 -9.62 10.04 -4.55
N PRO A 65 -10.38 11.01 -3.99
CA PRO A 65 -10.91 12.14 -4.77
C PRO A 65 -9.81 13.12 -5.22
N ASP A 66 -8.62 13.03 -4.61
CA ASP A 66 -7.52 13.94 -4.87
C ASP A 66 -6.47 13.30 -5.82
N PHE A 67 -6.70 12.06 -6.27
CA PHE A 67 -5.81 11.38 -7.22
C PHE A 67 -5.75 12.13 -8.55
N ALA A 68 -4.55 12.48 -8.99
CA ALA A 68 -4.33 13.12 -10.28
C ALA A 68 -2.97 12.70 -10.83
N PHE A 69 -2.97 11.99 -11.96
CA PHE A 69 -1.76 11.55 -12.62
C PHE A 69 -1.73 12.03 -14.08
N PRO A 70 -0.66 12.72 -14.53
CA PRO A 70 -0.58 13.21 -15.91
C PRO A 70 -0.73 12.10 -16.95
N GLY A 71 -1.62 12.30 -17.92
CA GLY A 71 -1.89 11.31 -18.98
C GLY A 71 -2.77 10.13 -18.57
N LEU A 72 -3.35 10.17 -17.37
CA LEU A 72 -4.24 9.15 -16.84
C LEU A 72 -5.53 9.74 -16.26
N SER A 73 -5.44 10.92 -15.65
CA SER A 73 -6.57 11.61 -15.04
C SER A 73 -7.05 12.75 -15.91
N GLY A 74 -8.38 12.91 -16.01
CA GLY A 74 -9.01 14.12 -16.51
C GLY A 74 -9.20 15.13 -15.37
N ALA A 75 -10.27 14.96 -14.60
CA ALA A 75 -10.46 15.66 -13.33
C ALA A 75 -9.79 14.90 -12.16
N PRO A 76 -9.43 15.58 -11.05
CA PRO A 76 -9.02 14.88 -9.83
C PRO A 76 -10.04 13.81 -9.40
N GLY A 77 -9.54 12.66 -8.96
CA GLY A 77 -10.36 11.50 -8.59
C GLY A 77 -10.83 10.64 -9.77
N THR A 78 -10.29 10.86 -10.96
CA THR A 78 -10.54 10.03 -12.15
C THR A 78 -9.27 9.33 -12.63
N ALA A 79 -9.44 8.18 -13.27
CA ALA A 79 -8.37 7.45 -13.94
C ALA A 79 -8.91 6.73 -15.16
N ASP A 80 -8.15 6.76 -16.23
CA ASP A 80 -8.29 5.91 -17.40
C ASP A 80 -7.31 4.74 -17.25
N VAL A 81 -7.80 3.52 -16.99
CA VAL A 81 -6.92 2.34 -16.89
C VAL A 81 -6.79 1.58 -18.22
N THR A 82 -7.37 2.12 -19.29
CA THR A 82 -7.36 1.62 -20.66
C THR A 82 -6.38 2.40 -21.56
N THR A 83 -5.36 3.01 -20.96
CA THR A 83 -4.28 3.69 -21.68
C THR A 83 -3.02 2.82 -21.79
N ALA A 84 -2.32 2.95 -22.93
CA ALA A 84 -1.00 2.37 -23.17
C ALA A 84 0.08 2.73 -22.12
N LEU A 85 -0.15 3.75 -21.29
CA LEU A 85 0.81 4.19 -20.28
C LEU A 85 1.07 3.09 -19.24
N PHE A 86 0.03 2.37 -18.83
CA PHE A 86 0.13 1.33 -17.79
C PHE A 86 -0.16 -0.08 -18.30
N SER A 87 -0.93 -0.23 -19.39
CA SER A 87 -1.26 -1.52 -19.97
C SER A 87 -0.61 -1.70 -21.34
N SER A 88 0.00 -2.87 -21.59
CA SER A 88 0.38 -3.28 -22.94
C SER A 88 -0.71 -4.09 -23.66
N HIS A 89 -1.85 -4.29 -22.99
CA HIS A 89 -2.91 -5.23 -23.38
C HIS A 89 -4.25 -4.55 -23.62
N ARG A 90 -4.56 -3.47 -22.91
CA ARG A 90 -5.90 -2.87 -22.82
C ARG A 90 -6.00 -1.45 -23.37
N ASP A 91 -5.00 -0.99 -24.12
CA ASP A 91 -5.06 0.31 -24.79
C ASP A 91 -6.21 0.35 -25.80
N ASP A 92 -7.18 1.25 -25.60
CA ASP A 92 -8.28 1.48 -26.54
C ASP A 92 -8.07 2.72 -27.43
N GLY A 93 -7.01 3.50 -27.15
CA GLY A 93 -6.66 4.71 -27.87
C GLY A 93 -7.56 5.93 -27.58
N ILE A 94 -8.40 5.88 -26.54
CA ILE A 94 -9.36 6.92 -26.18
C ILE A 94 -9.04 7.43 -24.77
N ASP A 95 -8.75 8.73 -24.62
CA ASP A 95 -8.63 9.38 -23.30
C ASP A 95 -10.03 9.52 -22.66
N ASN A 96 -10.42 8.54 -21.85
CA ASN A 96 -11.77 8.40 -21.29
C ASN A 96 -11.81 8.22 -19.76
N PRO A 97 -11.09 9.03 -18.97
CA PRO A 97 -10.93 8.83 -17.54
C PRO A 97 -12.26 8.82 -16.80
N ILE A 98 -12.47 7.77 -16.00
CA ILE A 98 -13.71 7.57 -15.22
C ILE A 98 -13.47 7.80 -13.73
N PRO A 99 -14.53 8.13 -12.96
CA PRO A 99 -14.44 8.26 -11.51
C PRO A 99 -13.93 6.96 -10.86
N ILE A 100 -12.95 7.10 -9.97
CA ILE A 100 -12.40 5.97 -9.22
C ILE A 100 -13.46 5.44 -8.24
N PRO A 101 -13.81 4.14 -8.26
CA PRO A 101 -14.82 3.59 -7.38
C PRO A 101 -14.33 3.46 -5.93
N ASP A 102 -15.27 3.56 -4.99
CA ASP A 102 -15.06 3.27 -3.57
C ASP A 102 -15.29 1.78 -3.30
N LEU A 103 -14.23 0.98 -3.13
CA LEU A 103 -14.34 -0.49 -2.97
C LEU A 103 -15.00 -0.89 -1.64
N GLY A 104 -14.98 0.00 -0.65
CA GLY A 104 -15.72 -0.12 0.60
C GLY A 104 -17.17 0.36 0.51
N GLY A 105 -17.62 0.87 -0.63
CA GLY A 105 -18.99 1.30 -0.82
C GLY A 105 -20.01 0.15 -0.87
N PRO A 106 -21.31 0.45 -1.04
CA PRO A 106 -22.35 -0.56 -1.17
C PRO A 106 -22.03 -1.52 -2.33
N LYS A 107 -21.87 -2.82 -2.02
CA LYS A 107 -21.39 -3.83 -2.98
C LYS A 107 -22.25 -3.93 -4.26
N VAL A 108 -23.56 -3.70 -4.14
CA VAL A 108 -24.50 -3.64 -5.29
C VAL A 108 -24.19 -2.54 -6.31
N ARG A 109 -23.45 -1.50 -5.90
CA ARG A 109 -23.02 -0.39 -6.77
C ARG A 109 -21.64 -0.64 -7.38
N LEU A 110 -20.89 -1.62 -6.87
CA LEU A 110 -19.60 -1.99 -7.43
C LEU A 110 -19.84 -2.86 -8.66
N ARG A 111 -19.25 -2.47 -9.79
CA ARG A 111 -19.28 -3.26 -11.03
C ARG A 111 -18.18 -4.32 -11.02
N ILE A 112 -18.00 -5.02 -9.90
CA ILE A 112 -17.00 -6.08 -9.72
C ILE A 112 -17.67 -7.32 -9.11
N PRO A 113 -17.15 -8.53 -9.41
CA PRO A 113 -17.66 -9.75 -8.80
C PRO A 113 -17.54 -9.74 -7.27
N GLN A 114 -18.45 -10.42 -6.58
CA GLN A 114 -18.48 -10.45 -5.11
C GLN A 114 -18.13 -11.82 -4.54
N ASP A 115 -18.29 -12.89 -5.32
CA ASP A 115 -17.84 -14.21 -4.92
C ASP A 115 -16.31 -14.28 -4.99
N PRO A 116 -15.67 -15.06 -4.10
CA PRO A 116 -14.22 -15.07 -3.98
C PRO A 116 -13.48 -15.47 -5.26
N ALA A 117 -13.96 -16.49 -5.99
CA ALA A 117 -13.24 -17.00 -7.16
C ALA A 117 -13.28 -16.00 -8.32
N SER A 118 -14.44 -15.44 -8.62
CA SER A 118 -14.58 -14.46 -9.69
C SER A 118 -13.89 -13.13 -9.35
N LEU A 119 -13.89 -12.73 -8.07
CA LEU A 119 -13.16 -11.53 -7.63
C LEU A 119 -11.65 -11.72 -7.74
N GLN A 120 -11.14 -12.91 -7.40
CA GLN A 120 -9.72 -13.25 -7.62
C GLN A 120 -9.36 -13.17 -9.10
N HIS A 121 -10.16 -13.77 -9.98
CA HIS A 121 -9.93 -13.71 -11.42
C HIS A 121 -9.96 -12.26 -11.95
N PHE A 122 -10.92 -11.46 -11.47
CA PHE A 122 -10.99 -10.04 -11.81
C PHE A 122 -9.72 -9.28 -11.38
N ILE A 123 -9.30 -9.41 -10.12
CA ILE A 123 -8.10 -8.74 -9.60
C ILE A 123 -6.83 -9.21 -10.33
N HIS A 124 -6.75 -10.49 -10.69
CA HIS A 124 -5.65 -11.04 -11.47
C HIS A 124 -5.50 -10.32 -12.81
N GLY A 125 -6.61 -10.12 -13.54
CA GLY A 125 -6.61 -9.34 -14.78
C GLY A 125 -6.20 -7.89 -14.59
N GLN A 126 -6.62 -7.24 -13.49
CA GLN A 126 -6.15 -5.88 -13.18
C GLN A 126 -4.63 -5.86 -13.01
N VAL A 127 -4.08 -6.77 -12.20
CA VAL A 127 -2.64 -6.79 -11.94
C VAL A 127 -1.85 -7.10 -13.21
N THR A 128 -2.16 -8.20 -13.88
CA THR A 128 -1.33 -8.74 -14.97
C THR A 128 -1.57 -8.07 -16.32
N GLU A 129 -2.81 -7.66 -16.61
CA GLU A 129 -3.16 -7.10 -17.92
C GLU A 129 -3.25 -5.57 -17.90
N GLU A 130 -3.93 -4.97 -16.92
CA GLU A 130 -4.06 -3.51 -16.86
C GLU A 130 -2.79 -2.80 -16.40
N PHE A 131 -2.06 -3.41 -15.48
CA PHE A 131 -0.88 -2.79 -14.88
C PHE A 131 0.42 -3.55 -15.18
N ASN A 132 0.39 -4.52 -16.09
CA ASN A 132 1.55 -5.32 -16.54
C ASN A 132 2.37 -5.93 -15.38
N GLY A 133 1.73 -6.24 -14.26
CA GLY A 133 2.34 -6.92 -13.12
C GLY A 133 2.71 -8.36 -13.43
N ALA A 134 3.66 -8.91 -12.66
CA ALA A 134 3.95 -10.34 -12.72
C ALA A 134 2.81 -11.16 -12.11
N GLU A 135 2.79 -12.47 -12.40
CA GLU A 135 1.84 -13.41 -11.78
C GLU A 135 1.90 -13.31 -10.25
N PRO A 136 0.80 -12.91 -9.57
CA PRO A 136 0.79 -12.83 -8.12
C PRO A 136 0.87 -14.22 -7.46
N PRO A 137 1.55 -14.37 -6.32
CA PRO A 137 1.47 -15.59 -5.53
C PRO A 137 0.01 -15.93 -5.18
N PRO A 138 -0.39 -17.22 -5.11
CA PRO A 138 -1.78 -17.59 -4.84
C PRO A 138 -2.35 -16.98 -3.55
N ALA A 139 -1.57 -16.95 -2.46
CA ALA A 139 -2.00 -16.34 -1.20
C ALA A 139 -2.16 -14.81 -1.31
N VAL A 140 -1.39 -14.15 -2.18
CA VAL A 140 -1.52 -12.71 -2.46
C VAL A 140 -2.83 -12.43 -3.20
N LEU A 141 -3.16 -13.21 -4.22
CA LEU A 141 -4.40 -13.03 -4.96
C LEU A 141 -5.64 -13.32 -4.09
N GLN A 142 -5.60 -14.43 -3.34
CA GLN A 142 -6.63 -14.75 -2.34
C GLN A 142 -6.76 -13.65 -1.29
N GLY A 143 -5.62 -13.13 -0.82
CA GLY A 143 -5.55 -12.06 0.16
C GLY A 143 -6.16 -10.76 -0.35
N LEU A 144 -5.85 -10.34 -1.58
CA LEU A 144 -6.42 -9.13 -2.19
C LEU A 144 -7.95 -9.22 -2.27
N ALA A 145 -8.47 -10.37 -2.71
CA ALA A 145 -9.91 -10.61 -2.73
C ALA A 145 -10.52 -10.63 -1.31
N ALA A 146 -9.84 -11.24 -0.33
CA ALA A 146 -10.28 -11.24 1.07
C ALA A 146 -10.30 -9.81 1.65
N TYR A 147 -9.27 -9.01 1.40
CA TYR A 147 -9.16 -7.62 1.81
C TYR A 147 -10.31 -6.78 1.25
N VAL A 148 -10.54 -6.81 -0.08
CA VAL A 148 -11.63 -6.05 -0.73
C VAL A 148 -13.02 -6.45 -0.20
N ARG A 149 -13.20 -7.74 0.13
CA ARG A 149 -14.44 -8.24 0.74
C ARG A 149 -14.59 -7.92 2.22
N ALA A 150 -13.49 -7.68 2.92
CA ALA A 150 -13.49 -7.23 4.31
C ALA A 150 -13.74 -5.72 4.45
N LEU A 151 -13.61 -4.94 3.37
CA LEU A 151 -14.01 -3.53 3.36
C LEU A 151 -15.53 -3.40 3.55
N ASP A 152 -15.92 -2.70 4.61
CA ASP A 152 -17.30 -2.53 5.06
C ASP A 152 -17.51 -1.07 5.54
N PRO A 153 -18.45 -0.32 4.96
CA PRO A 153 -18.68 1.06 5.38
C PRO A 153 -19.25 1.16 6.81
N GLY A 154 -19.89 0.10 7.31
CA GLY A 154 -20.36 0.01 8.69
C GLY A 154 -19.24 -0.13 9.72
N ALA A 155 -18.00 -0.40 9.28
CA ALA A 155 -16.81 -0.47 10.12
C ALA A 155 -15.96 0.81 10.10
N CYS A 156 -16.43 1.88 9.44
CA CYS A 156 -15.68 3.13 9.38
C CYS A 156 -15.62 3.83 10.75
N PRO A 157 -14.47 4.41 11.13
CA PRO A 157 -14.41 5.34 12.24
C PRO A 157 -15.18 6.62 11.93
N ALA A 158 -15.52 7.39 12.97
CA ALA A 158 -16.28 8.65 12.83
C ALA A 158 -15.56 9.70 11.97
N ASP A 159 -14.23 9.75 12.05
CA ASP A 159 -13.40 10.63 11.22
C ASP A 159 -13.02 9.90 9.93
N GLU A 160 -13.74 10.21 8.83
CA GLU A 160 -13.47 9.59 7.52
C GLU A 160 -12.09 9.97 6.96
N ARG A 161 -11.58 11.16 7.31
CA ARG A 161 -10.26 11.64 6.90
C ARG A 161 -9.49 12.24 8.06
N ARG A 162 -8.22 11.90 8.17
CA ARG A 162 -7.33 12.35 9.26
C ARG A 162 -5.94 12.73 8.77
N ALA A 163 -5.16 13.39 9.63
CA ALA A 163 -3.76 13.66 9.35
C ALA A 163 -2.97 12.34 9.16
N LEU A 164 -2.09 12.35 8.16
CA LEU A 164 -1.12 11.30 7.91
C LEU A 164 0.09 11.51 8.82
N LEU A 165 0.51 10.47 9.55
CA LEU A 165 1.64 10.50 10.46
C LEU A 165 2.70 9.47 10.03
N ALA A 166 3.96 9.65 10.44
CA ALA A 166 5.01 8.65 10.17
C ALA A 166 4.69 7.31 10.84
N GLY A 167 4.01 7.36 11.99
CA GLY A 167 3.51 6.20 12.70
C GLY A 167 2.54 5.33 11.89
N ASP A 168 1.78 5.90 10.95
CA ASP A 168 0.84 5.15 10.11
C ASP A 168 1.59 4.20 9.16
N TYR A 169 2.59 4.73 8.45
CA TYR A 169 3.42 3.91 7.57
C TYR A 169 4.27 2.90 8.36
N ALA A 170 4.75 3.26 9.55
CA ALA A 170 5.49 2.33 10.39
C ALA A 170 4.60 1.18 10.90
N ALA A 171 3.33 1.46 11.22
CA ALA A 171 2.36 0.45 11.58
C ALA A 171 2.04 -0.46 10.39
N ASP A 172 1.89 0.09 9.18
CA ASP A 172 1.73 -0.69 7.95
C ASP A 172 2.94 -1.60 7.68
N ALA A 173 4.17 -1.08 7.84
CA ALA A 173 5.39 -1.87 7.69
C ALA A 173 5.44 -3.02 8.72
N ALA A 174 5.09 -2.76 9.97
CA ALA A 174 5.04 -3.79 11.02
C ALA A 174 3.98 -4.87 10.73
N ARG A 175 2.82 -4.48 10.18
CA ARG A 175 1.77 -5.43 9.76
C ARG A 175 2.25 -6.30 8.60
N ALA A 176 2.90 -5.71 7.61
CA ALA A 176 3.48 -6.45 6.49
C ALA A 176 4.56 -7.43 6.96
N VAL A 177 5.43 -7.05 7.92
CA VAL A 177 6.39 -7.99 8.53
C VAL A 177 5.72 -9.13 9.27
N ARG A 178 4.62 -8.88 10.00
CA ARG A 178 3.84 -9.95 10.63
C ARG A 178 3.18 -10.87 9.60
N ALA A 179 2.67 -10.33 8.50
CA ALA A 179 2.15 -11.11 7.38
C ALA A 179 3.26 -11.97 6.73
N ALA A 180 4.49 -11.45 6.60
CA ALA A 180 5.63 -12.24 6.15
C ALA A 180 5.94 -13.41 7.09
N MET A 181 5.95 -13.18 8.41
CA MET A 181 6.16 -14.25 9.39
C MET A 181 5.08 -15.33 9.30
N ALA A 182 3.80 -14.93 9.18
CA ALA A 182 2.70 -15.87 9.00
C ALA A 182 2.82 -16.65 7.68
N ALA A 183 3.25 -16.01 6.58
CA ALA A 183 3.50 -16.69 5.31
C ALA A 183 4.61 -17.74 5.43
N LEU A 184 5.66 -17.48 6.22
CA LEU A 184 6.71 -18.47 6.51
C LEU A 184 6.18 -19.68 7.30
N GLU A 185 5.26 -19.47 8.25
CA GLU A 185 4.56 -20.56 8.96
C GLU A 185 3.74 -21.43 7.99
N HIS A 186 3.18 -20.82 6.95
CA HIS A 186 2.48 -21.50 5.85
C HIS A 186 3.43 -22.08 4.79
N LYS A 187 4.75 -22.00 4.98
CA LYS A 187 5.78 -22.43 4.02
C LYS A 187 5.70 -21.72 2.67
N ASP A 188 5.21 -20.49 2.67
CA ASP A 188 5.08 -19.64 1.48
C ASP A 188 6.15 -18.53 1.49
N ALA A 189 7.36 -18.90 1.08
CA ALA A 189 8.49 -17.97 1.01
C ALA A 189 8.29 -16.86 -0.04
N ILE A 190 7.50 -17.11 -1.10
CA ILE A 190 7.28 -16.14 -2.17
C ILE A 190 6.37 -15.02 -1.67
N THR A 191 5.26 -15.36 -1.00
CA THR A 191 4.40 -14.36 -0.34
C THR A 191 5.17 -13.64 0.76
N ALA A 192 5.95 -14.36 1.58
CA ALA A 192 6.78 -13.72 2.61
C ALA A 192 7.73 -12.67 2.03
N ALA A 193 8.40 -12.99 0.91
CA ALA A 193 9.28 -12.06 0.22
C ALA A 193 8.54 -10.79 -0.24
N LEU A 194 7.36 -10.91 -0.86
CA LEU A 194 6.56 -9.76 -1.27
C LEU A 194 6.12 -8.90 -0.07
N MET A 195 5.74 -9.53 1.03
CA MET A 195 5.34 -8.83 2.26
C MET A 195 6.50 -8.01 2.86
N LEU A 196 7.74 -8.53 2.80
CA LEU A 196 8.91 -7.77 3.23
C LEU A 196 9.20 -6.59 2.30
N GLU A 197 9.07 -6.76 0.99
CA GLU A 197 9.23 -5.65 0.04
C GLU A 197 8.13 -4.59 0.22
N ALA A 198 6.90 -4.99 0.58
CA ALA A 198 5.84 -4.05 0.97
C ALA A 198 6.19 -3.28 2.24
N ALA A 199 6.76 -3.94 3.26
CA ALA A 199 7.22 -3.28 4.48
C ALA A 199 8.32 -2.24 4.18
N ARG A 200 9.30 -2.61 3.34
CA ARG A 200 10.38 -1.72 2.89
C ARG A 200 9.85 -0.49 2.15
N SER A 201 8.89 -0.69 1.25
CA SER A 201 8.22 0.41 0.53
C SER A 201 7.57 1.41 1.50
N ARG A 202 6.94 0.91 2.58
CA ARG A 202 6.34 1.77 3.61
C ARG A 202 7.38 2.56 4.40
N LEU A 203 8.55 1.99 4.71
CA LEU A 203 9.66 2.75 5.31
C LEU A 203 10.22 3.83 4.36
N GLY A 204 10.30 3.51 3.07
CA GLY A 204 10.72 4.46 2.02
C GLY A 204 9.84 5.71 2.00
N LEU A 205 8.51 5.54 2.08
CA LEU A 205 7.55 6.65 2.14
C LEU A 205 7.73 7.53 3.38
N ILE A 206 8.16 6.97 4.51
CA ILE A 206 8.55 7.78 5.67
C ILE A 206 9.82 8.56 5.33
N TYR A 207 10.86 7.86 4.87
CA TYR A 207 12.18 8.43 4.60
C TYR A 207 12.12 9.63 3.64
N GLU A 208 11.34 9.54 2.57
CA GLU A 208 11.18 10.59 1.56
C GLU A 208 10.59 11.89 2.13
N ARG A 209 9.82 11.79 3.21
CA ARG A 209 9.15 12.95 3.82
C ARG A 209 10.04 13.70 4.80
N TYR A 210 11.19 13.13 5.17
CA TYR A 210 12.23 13.81 5.95
C TYR A 210 13.26 14.43 5.01
N ASP A 211 12.90 15.55 4.41
CA ASP A 211 13.69 16.26 3.39
C ASP A 211 14.75 17.22 3.98
N GLN A 212 14.70 17.48 5.30
CA GLN A 212 15.55 18.47 5.96
C GLN A 212 16.96 17.94 6.30
N PRO A 213 18.00 18.79 6.30
CA PRO A 213 19.35 18.43 6.73
C PRO A 213 19.41 17.93 8.19
N GLU A 214 18.60 18.53 9.06
CA GLU A 214 18.50 18.22 10.50
C GLU A 214 17.93 16.80 10.76
N ALA A 215 17.24 16.20 9.78
CA ALA A 215 16.60 14.89 9.91
C ALA A 215 17.57 13.69 9.83
N GLY A 216 18.85 13.94 10.10
CA GLY A 216 19.93 12.95 10.03
C GLY A 216 19.65 11.70 10.87
N PRO A 217 19.26 11.82 12.15
CA PRO A 217 18.99 10.66 13.00
C PRO A 217 17.79 9.83 12.54
N ALA A 218 16.64 10.46 12.20
CA ALA A 218 15.47 9.73 11.70
C ALA A 218 15.78 9.00 10.38
N ARG A 219 16.42 9.67 9.41
CA ARG A 219 16.80 9.05 8.13
C ARG A 219 17.83 7.94 8.30
N ALA A 220 18.81 8.11 9.19
CA ALA A 220 19.80 7.07 9.49
C ALA A 220 19.14 5.82 10.09
N PHE A 221 18.19 6.01 11.01
CA PHE A 221 17.42 4.90 11.56
C PHE A 221 16.58 4.20 10.49
N LEU A 222 15.80 4.95 9.69
CA LEU A 222 14.96 4.37 8.64
C LEU A 222 15.78 3.58 7.61
N LYS A 223 16.96 4.10 7.23
CA LYS A 223 17.90 3.40 6.34
C LYS A 223 18.43 2.10 6.96
N SER A 224 18.77 2.13 8.26
CA SER A 224 19.19 0.92 8.99
C SER A 224 18.05 -0.10 9.10
N ALA A 225 16.82 0.35 9.34
CA ALA A 225 15.66 -0.52 9.43
C ALA A 225 15.31 -1.16 8.08
N ASP A 226 15.44 -0.43 6.97
CA ASP A 226 15.31 -0.98 5.61
C ASP A 226 16.40 -2.01 5.31
N ALA A 227 17.66 -1.72 5.65
CA ALA A 227 18.77 -2.65 5.44
C ALA A 227 18.59 -3.97 6.22
N ASP A 228 18.08 -3.90 7.45
CA ASP A 228 17.73 -5.10 8.24
C ASP A 228 16.65 -5.94 7.53
N LEU A 229 15.62 -5.31 6.95
CA LEU A 229 14.58 -6.01 6.19
C LEU A 229 15.11 -6.59 4.88
N ALA A 230 15.99 -5.89 4.17
CA ALA A 230 16.65 -6.40 2.98
C ALA A 230 17.50 -7.64 3.29
N ALA A 231 18.23 -7.63 4.41
CA ALA A 231 18.97 -8.81 4.87
C ALA A 231 18.05 -9.97 5.26
N ALA A 232 16.91 -9.70 5.90
CA ALA A 232 15.93 -10.74 6.22
C ALA A 232 15.25 -11.31 4.97
N LEU A 233 14.96 -10.48 3.98
CA LEU A 233 14.44 -10.90 2.68
C LEU A 233 15.40 -11.85 1.97
N GLU A 234 16.70 -11.57 2.02
CA GLU A 234 17.70 -12.45 1.42
C GLU A 234 17.74 -13.83 2.11
N ARG A 235 17.55 -13.86 3.44
CA ARG A 235 17.39 -15.12 4.19
C ARG A 235 16.16 -15.89 3.77
N VAL A 236 15.02 -15.21 3.58
CA VAL A 236 13.78 -15.84 3.07
C VAL A 236 14.01 -16.47 1.70
N ARG A 237 14.64 -15.73 0.77
CA ARG A 237 14.92 -16.21 -0.59
C ARG A 237 15.84 -17.44 -0.61
N HIS A 238 16.78 -17.53 0.33
CA HIS A 238 17.68 -18.66 0.48
C HIS A 238 17.14 -19.81 1.34
N GLY A 239 15.94 -19.69 1.91
CA GLY A 239 15.37 -20.70 2.82
C GLY A 239 16.14 -20.83 4.15
N ASP A 240 16.80 -19.76 4.60
CA ASP A 240 17.50 -19.73 5.89
C ASP A 240 16.49 -19.71 7.05
N GLY A 241 16.56 -20.72 7.92
CA GLY A 241 15.69 -20.87 9.11
C GLY A 241 15.81 -19.73 10.12
N GLY A 242 16.84 -18.88 10.04
CA GLY A 242 17.00 -17.67 10.85
C GLY A 242 16.10 -16.49 10.44
N ALA A 243 15.39 -16.57 9.30
CA ALA A 243 14.57 -15.48 8.80
C ALA A 243 13.50 -15.02 9.81
N SER A 244 12.70 -15.95 10.35
CA SER A 244 11.62 -15.61 11.31
C SER A 244 12.16 -14.94 12.58
N GLN A 245 13.32 -15.38 13.08
CA GLN A 245 13.96 -14.77 14.25
C GLN A 245 14.45 -13.34 13.94
N ALA A 246 15.02 -13.11 12.76
CA ALA A 246 15.45 -11.78 12.33
C ALA A 246 14.25 -10.81 12.23
N LEU A 247 13.12 -11.26 11.68
CA LEU A 247 11.89 -10.46 11.57
C LEU A 247 11.28 -10.14 12.94
N ALA A 248 11.23 -11.11 13.85
CA ALA A 248 10.77 -10.88 15.22
C ALA A 248 11.66 -9.85 15.94
N ALA A 249 12.98 -9.96 15.78
CA ALA A 249 13.92 -9.01 16.37
C ALA A 249 13.77 -7.60 15.76
N TRP A 250 13.47 -7.50 14.45
CA TRP A 250 13.18 -6.24 13.78
C TRP A 250 11.94 -5.55 14.37
N LEU A 251 10.84 -6.30 14.56
CA LEU A 251 9.59 -5.78 15.15
C LEU A 251 9.83 -5.22 16.56
N VAL A 252 10.60 -5.94 17.40
CA VAL A 252 10.93 -5.49 18.77
C VAL A 252 11.72 -4.18 18.74
N ARG A 253 12.62 -4.00 17.77
CA ARG A 253 13.44 -2.77 17.65
C ARG A 253 12.68 -1.58 17.07
N LEU A 254 11.66 -1.81 16.25
CA LEU A 254 10.94 -0.75 15.54
C LEU A 254 10.34 0.27 16.52
N GLY A 255 9.52 -0.18 17.46
CA GLY A 255 8.74 0.69 18.35
C GLY A 255 9.57 1.71 19.13
N PRO A 256 10.57 1.28 19.92
CA PRO A 256 11.42 2.21 20.68
C PRO A 256 12.16 3.22 19.80
N ARG A 257 12.60 2.80 18.60
CA ARG A 257 13.36 3.66 17.68
C ARG A 257 12.48 4.60 16.86
N MET A 258 11.22 4.25 16.62
CA MET A 258 10.25 5.16 15.99
C MET A 258 10.03 6.45 16.79
N LYS A 259 10.34 6.46 18.10
CA LYS A 259 10.32 7.70 18.89
C LYS A 259 11.26 8.78 18.33
N LEU A 260 12.39 8.39 17.71
CA LEU A 260 13.30 9.33 17.05
C LEU A 260 12.65 9.97 15.83
N VAL A 261 11.97 9.15 15.01
CA VAL A 261 11.23 9.60 13.83
C VAL A 261 10.12 10.56 14.24
N THR A 262 9.29 10.17 15.21
CA THR A 262 8.18 11.01 15.68
C THR A 262 8.64 12.33 16.30
N ALA A 263 9.79 12.36 16.98
CA ALA A 263 10.33 13.59 17.55
C ALA A 263 10.68 14.65 16.47
N GLU A 264 11.06 14.22 15.28
CA GLU A 264 11.43 15.08 14.15
C GLU A 264 10.26 15.35 13.19
N GLU A 265 9.09 14.73 13.41
CA GLU A 265 7.95 14.73 12.46
C GLU A 265 7.41 16.14 12.18
N ALA A 266 7.36 17.02 13.19
CA ALA A 266 6.90 18.40 13.02
C ALA A 266 7.78 19.23 12.04
N GLY A 267 9.04 18.81 11.87
CA GLY A 267 9.99 19.40 10.93
C GLY A 267 10.02 18.73 9.55
N SER A 268 9.09 17.81 9.27
CA SER A 268 9.07 17.01 8.03
C SER A 268 7.88 17.38 7.14
N LEU A 269 7.78 16.74 5.97
CA LEU A 269 6.62 16.86 5.07
C LEU A 269 5.36 16.16 5.62
N PHE A 270 5.39 15.55 6.80
CA PHE A 270 4.17 15.19 7.53
C PHE A 270 3.45 16.42 8.13
N ALA A 271 4.18 17.52 8.38
CA ALA A 271 3.59 18.74 8.93
C ALA A 271 2.88 19.57 7.82
N PRO A 272 1.58 19.91 7.97
CA PRO A 272 0.86 20.72 6.98
C PRO A 272 1.53 22.06 6.63
N ALA A 273 2.17 22.70 7.61
CA ALA A 273 2.89 23.96 7.43
C ALA A 273 4.12 23.86 6.50
N ARG A 274 4.59 22.64 6.23
CA ARG A 274 5.70 22.35 5.31
C ARG A 274 5.23 22.03 3.90
N LEU A 275 4.00 21.54 3.75
CA LEU A 275 3.39 21.20 2.45
C LEU A 275 2.82 22.42 1.72
N ARG A 276 2.52 23.51 2.45
CA ARG A 276 1.96 24.75 1.88
C ARG A 276 3.01 25.77 1.42
N ARG A 277 4.29 25.41 1.46
CA ARG A 277 5.40 26.30 1.11
C ARG A 277 5.75 26.20 -0.36
#